data_AF-A0A2Z6MA09-F1
#
_entry.id   AF-A0A2Z6MA09-F1
#
_cell.length_a   1.000
_cell.length_b   1.000
_cell.length_c   1.000
_cell.angle_alpha   90.00
_cell.angle_beta   90.00
_cell.angle_gamma   90.00
#
_symmetry.space_group_name_H-M   'P 1'
#
loop_
_entity.id
_entity.type
_entity.pdbx_description
1 polymer ?
#
loop_
_entity_poly.entity_id
_entity_poly.type
_entity_poly.pdbx_seq_one_letter_code
_entity_poly.pdbx_strand_id
1 'polypeptide(L)'
;MIPLQHDEFYGKHNFSMRRLALSLSRRVHYISSPEVGFLKSIKFDFNPKKTKLVFRFMNENDTDPSSNHTYGLLSKNPMFIKVFASGIMVPKKYIWSEAHKIGLHVFGTEFANDKLSSYNYNHDPLAKYLQFVDNGDFSVDGVLYDFPITASEAIGANLFALTFNYALDKTLIISIANHGASGDYLSCTDLSYKQAILDDVDGLDCPFVT
;
A
#
# COMPACT_ATOMS: atom_id res chain seq x y z
N MET A 1 -3.32 -3.65 6.65
CA MET A 1 -1.85 -3.50 6.52
C MET A 1 -1.30 -2.67 7.66
N ILE A 2 -0.02 -2.81 8.05
CA ILE A 2 0.68 -1.91 8.97
C ILE A 2 2.02 -1.46 8.38
N PRO A 3 2.31 -0.15 8.30
CA PRO A 3 3.61 0.36 7.92
C PRO A 3 4.61 0.33 9.07
N LEU A 4 5.83 -0.08 8.77
CA LEU A 4 6.98 -0.02 9.67
C LEU A 4 8.14 0.66 8.96
N GLN A 5 8.73 1.65 9.63
CA GLN A 5 9.82 2.45 9.09
C GLN A 5 10.74 2.90 10.22
N HIS A 6 11.93 3.37 9.85
CA HIS A 6 12.95 3.90 10.74
C HIS A 6 13.51 2.85 11.72
N ASP A 7 13.70 1.59 11.29
CA ASP A 7 14.23 0.53 12.16
C ASP A 7 15.59 0.90 12.77
N GLU A 8 16.48 1.50 11.98
CA GLU A 8 17.79 1.93 12.47
C GLU A 8 17.69 3.04 13.53
N PHE A 9 16.80 4.01 13.33
CA PHE A 9 16.56 5.08 14.30
C PHE A 9 16.02 4.52 15.61
N TYR A 10 14.95 3.71 15.55
CA TYR A 10 14.36 3.11 16.74
C TYR A 10 15.34 2.17 17.46
N GLY A 11 16.17 1.44 16.71
CA GLY A 11 17.24 0.61 17.25
C GLY A 11 18.24 1.40 18.09
N LYS A 12 18.61 2.62 17.67
CA LYS A 12 19.47 3.53 18.44
C LYS A 12 18.82 3.99 19.76
N HIS A 13 17.49 3.93 19.85
CA HIS A 13 16.70 4.30 21.03
C HIS A 13 16.18 3.09 21.81
N ASN A 14 16.78 1.91 21.66
CA ASN A 14 16.39 0.65 22.32
C ASN A 14 14.97 0.16 21.99
N PHE A 15 14.38 0.62 20.88
CA PHE A 15 13.12 0.12 20.35
C PHE A 15 13.37 -0.82 19.17
N SER A 16 12.71 -1.98 19.18
CA SER A 16 12.86 -2.98 18.11
C SER A 16 11.62 -3.02 17.24
N MET A 17 11.73 -2.53 16.00
CA MET A 17 10.63 -2.61 15.03
C MET A 17 10.33 -4.06 14.65
N ARG A 18 11.33 -4.95 14.69
CA ARG A 18 11.13 -6.39 14.54
C ARG A 18 10.23 -6.98 15.63
N ARG A 19 10.44 -6.63 16.91
CA ARG A 19 9.56 -7.07 17.99
C ARG A 19 8.14 -6.53 17.85
N LEU A 20 8.00 -5.28 17.38
CA LEU A 20 6.71 -4.68 17.07
C LEU A 20 6.00 -5.42 15.92
N ALA A 21 6.72 -5.72 14.83
CA ALA A 21 6.19 -6.49 13.71
C ALA A 21 5.64 -7.85 14.16
N LEU A 22 6.39 -8.56 15.02
CA LEU A 22 6.00 -9.85 15.57
C LEU A 22 4.76 -9.77 16.47
N SER A 23 4.59 -8.71 17.25
CA SER A 23 3.41 -8.55 18.12
C SER A 23 2.15 -8.26 17.31
N LEU A 24 2.30 -7.56 16.18
CA LEU A 24 1.20 -7.12 15.32
C LEU A 24 0.79 -8.17 14.27
N SER A 25 1.70 -9.03 13.82
CA SER A 25 1.44 -10.03 12.76
C SER A 25 0.32 -11.01 13.08
N ARG A 26 -0.01 -11.21 14.36
CA ARG A 26 -1.15 -12.02 14.80
C ARG A 26 -2.50 -11.42 14.40
N ARG A 27 -2.53 -10.12 14.13
CA ARG A 27 -3.74 -9.32 13.87
C ARG A 27 -3.82 -8.80 12.44
N VAL A 28 -2.74 -8.91 11.65
CA VAL A 28 -2.68 -8.33 10.31
C VAL A 28 -2.11 -9.26 9.25
N HIS A 29 -2.67 -9.15 8.05
CA HIS A 29 -2.26 -9.93 6.88
C HIS A 29 -1.12 -9.29 6.08
N TYR A 30 -0.83 -8.01 6.31
CA TYR A 30 0.16 -7.26 5.54
C TYR A 30 1.01 -6.38 6.45
N ILE A 31 2.33 -6.45 6.27
CA ILE A 31 3.30 -5.53 6.88
C ILE A 31 4.03 -4.84 5.73
N SER A 32 4.04 -3.51 5.70
CA SER A 32 4.76 -2.71 4.71
C SER A 32 5.98 -2.04 5.31
N SER A 33 7.00 -1.83 4.50
CA SER A 33 8.15 -1.00 4.87
C SER A 33 8.87 -0.47 3.64
N PRO A 34 9.40 0.77 3.69
CA PRO A 34 10.27 1.29 2.65
C PRO A 34 11.73 0.81 2.78
N GLU A 35 12.08 0.12 3.87
CA GLU A 35 13.48 -0.23 4.18
C GLU A 35 13.82 -1.66 3.75
N VAL A 36 14.71 -1.80 2.76
CA VAL A 36 15.11 -3.10 2.19
C VAL A 36 15.72 -4.01 3.25
N GLY A 37 16.62 -3.47 4.06
CA GLY A 37 17.33 -4.17 5.14
C GLY A 37 16.37 -4.64 6.22
N PHE A 38 15.38 -3.82 6.58
CA PHE A 38 14.37 -4.20 7.55
C PHE A 38 13.57 -5.40 7.05
N LEU A 39 12.97 -5.33 5.86
CA LEU A 39 12.20 -6.44 5.30
C LEU A 39 13.03 -7.72 5.14
N LYS A 40 14.29 -7.60 4.72
CA LYS A 40 15.21 -8.75 4.66
C LYS A 40 15.44 -9.36 6.03
N SER A 41 15.60 -8.55 7.07
CA SER A 41 15.89 -9.02 8.43
C SER A 41 14.74 -9.81 9.05
N ILE A 42 13.49 -9.47 8.69
CA ILE A 42 12.28 -10.08 9.26
C ILE A 42 11.62 -11.13 8.36
N LYS A 43 12.10 -11.30 7.11
CA LYS A 43 11.49 -12.21 6.12
C LYS A 43 11.22 -13.61 6.68
N PHE A 44 12.18 -14.16 7.40
CA PHE A 44 12.10 -15.53 7.92
C PHE A 44 11.26 -15.66 9.19
N ASP A 45 10.84 -14.54 9.78
CA ASP A 45 9.96 -14.53 10.96
C ASP A 45 8.49 -14.74 10.60
N PHE A 46 8.12 -14.54 9.33
CA PHE A 46 6.74 -14.56 8.87
C PHE A 46 6.47 -15.67 7.86
N ASN A 47 5.34 -16.33 8.02
CA ASN A 47 4.84 -17.25 7.00
C ASN A 47 4.13 -16.43 5.90
N PRO A 48 4.63 -16.45 4.64
CA PRO A 48 4.07 -15.65 3.55
C PRO A 48 2.61 -16.01 3.20
N LYS A 49 2.12 -17.19 3.61
CA LYS A 49 0.71 -17.58 3.46
C LYS A 49 -0.22 -16.88 4.47
N LYS A 50 0.31 -16.38 5.59
CA LYS A 50 -0.46 -15.73 6.65
C LYS A 50 -0.26 -14.21 6.67
N THR A 51 1.00 -13.79 6.58
CA THR A 51 1.40 -12.38 6.62
C THR A 51 2.34 -12.12 5.45
N LYS A 52 1.92 -11.24 4.55
CA LYS A 52 2.69 -10.83 3.37
C LYS A 52 3.52 -9.59 3.71
N LEU A 53 4.78 -9.60 3.32
CA LEU A 53 5.66 -8.43 3.40
C LEU A 53 5.55 -7.63 2.11
N VAL A 54 5.38 -6.31 2.25
CA VAL A 54 5.19 -5.41 1.12
C VAL A 54 6.26 -4.33 1.13
N PHE A 55 6.98 -4.18 0.03
CA PHE A 55 8.00 -3.14 -0.11
C PHE A 55 7.36 -1.84 -0.60
N ARG A 56 7.48 -0.76 0.17
CA ARG A 56 6.94 0.55 -0.17
C ARG A 56 7.98 1.39 -0.90
N PHE A 57 7.67 1.81 -2.11
CA PHE A 57 8.50 2.76 -2.83
C PHE A 57 8.27 4.19 -2.30
N MET A 58 9.35 4.91 -2.08
CA MET A 58 9.34 6.36 -1.89
C MET A 58 9.59 7.06 -3.24
N ASN A 59 9.98 8.35 -3.22
CA ASN A 59 10.27 9.06 -4.47
C ASN A 59 11.49 8.44 -5.18
N GLU A 60 11.51 8.53 -6.51
CA GLU A 60 12.56 7.92 -7.33
C GLU A 60 13.98 8.33 -6.95
N ASN A 61 14.14 9.56 -6.47
CA ASN A 61 15.42 10.14 -6.06
C ASN A 61 15.76 9.91 -4.58
N ASP A 62 14.79 9.45 -3.78
CA ASP A 62 15.06 9.13 -2.39
C ASP A 62 15.93 7.87 -2.31
N THR A 63 16.78 7.81 -1.30
CA THR A 63 17.69 6.67 -1.08
C THR A 63 17.17 5.81 0.05
N ASP A 64 17.08 4.51 -0.17
CA ASP A 64 16.82 3.56 0.92
C ASP A 64 18.06 3.53 1.85
N PRO A 65 17.91 3.89 3.13
CA PRO A 65 19.05 4.01 4.05
C PRO A 65 19.80 2.68 4.24
N SER A 66 19.14 1.55 3.99
CA SER A 66 19.69 0.22 4.26
C SER A 66 20.44 -0.43 3.09
N SER A 67 20.11 -0.07 1.85
CA SER A 67 20.79 -0.57 0.64
C SER A 67 21.65 0.48 -0.05
N ASN A 68 21.51 1.76 0.32
CA ASN A 68 22.20 2.88 -0.32
C ASN A 68 21.93 2.99 -1.83
N HIS A 69 20.78 2.46 -2.29
CA HIS A 69 20.28 2.60 -3.65
C HIS A 69 19.05 3.50 -3.65
N THR A 70 18.85 4.23 -4.75
CA THR A 70 17.62 5.00 -4.92
C THR A 70 16.43 4.11 -5.24
N TYR A 71 15.22 4.53 -4.84
CA TYR A 71 14.01 3.79 -5.14
C TYR A 71 13.77 3.64 -6.65
N GLY A 72 14.17 4.63 -7.46
CA GLY A 72 14.14 4.55 -8.92
C GLY A 72 15.11 3.52 -9.52
N LEU A 73 16.19 3.15 -8.81
CA LEU A 73 17.05 2.03 -9.21
C LEU A 73 16.47 0.69 -8.78
N LEU A 74 15.90 0.64 -7.56
CA LEU A 74 15.25 -0.57 -7.04
C LEU A 74 14.05 -1.00 -7.92
N SER A 75 13.30 -0.05 -8.47
CA SER A 75 12.13 -0.33 -9.33
C SER A 75 12.50 -1.06 -10.63
N LYS A 76 13.72 -0.88 -11.11
CA LYS A 76 14.24 -1.54 -12.33
C LYS A 76 14.61 -3.00 -12.11
N ASN A 77 14.62 -3.48 -10.85
CA ASN A 77 14.97 -4.86 -10.53
C ASN A 77 13.90 -5.53 -9.64
N PRO A 78 12.71 -5.87 -10.20
CA PRO A 78 11.63 -6.47 -9.44
C PRO A 78 11.99 -7.88 -8.90
N MET A 79 12.90 -8.60 -9.57
CA MET A 79 13.43 -9.88 -9.10
C MET A 79 14.19 -9.75 -7.78
N PHE A 80 14.96 -8.66 -7.60
CA PHE A 80 15.61 -8.37 -6.32
C PHE A 80 14.59 -8.17 -5.20
N ILE A 81 13.48 -7.49 -5.48
CA ILE A 81 12.43 -7.21 -4.49
C ILE A 81 11.72 -8.50 -4.06
N LYS A 82 11.43 -9.39 -5.01
CA LYS A 82 10.84 -10.72 -4.74
C LYS A 82 11.65 -11.57 -3.77
N VAL A 83 12.96 -11.29 -3.60
CA VAL A 83 13.80 -11.98 -2.61
C VAL A 83 13.32 -11.71 -1.19
N PHE A 84 12.70 -10.57 -0.89
CA PHE A 84 12.35 -10.19 0.48
C PHE A 84 10.90 -9.75 0.69
N ALA A 85 10.17 -9.45 -0.38
CA ALA A 85 8.77 -9.05 -0.32
C ALA A 85 7.88 -9.97 -1.17
N SER A 86 6.62 -10.09 -0.76
CA SER A 86 5.56 -10.76 -1.51
C SER A 86 4.69 -9.77 -2.30
N GLY A 87 4.90 -8.47 -2.10
CA GLY A 87 4.27 -7.43 -2.89
C GLY A 87 5.03 -6.11 -2.84
N ILE A 88 4.56 -5.15 -3.63
CA ILE A 88 5.11 -3.80 -3.73
C ILE A 88 4.01 -2.76 -3.60
N MET A 89 4.34 -1.63 -3.01
CA MET A 89 3.52 -0.44 -2.92
C MET A 89 4.17 0.66 -3.74
N VAL A 90 3.50 1.12 -4.80
CA VAL A 90 4.10 1.96 -5.84
C VAL A 90 3.31 3.26 -6.05
N PRO A 91 3.97 4.43 -6.01
CA PRO A 91 3.39 5.68 -6.45
C PRO A 91 2.94 5.62 -7.91
N LYS A 92 1.93 6.40 -8.26
CA LYS A 92 1.35 6.51 -9.62
C LYS A 92 2.39 6.65 -10.75
N LYS A 93 3.55 7.27 -10.47
CA LYS A 93 4.58 7.56 -11.47
C LYS A 93 5.39 6.33 -11.91
N TYR A 94 5.36 5.24 -11.15
CA TYR A 94 6.10 4.03 -11.49
C TYR A 94 5.30 3.15 -12.47
N ILE A 95 5.99 2.54 -13.44
CA ILE A 95 5.45 1.55 -14.38
C ILE A 95 5.90 0.15 -13.93
N TRP A 96 4.98 -0.80 -13.82
CA TRP A 96 5.27 -2.10 -13.16
C TRP A 96 4.54 -3.31 -13.78
N SER A 97 4.27 -3.28 -15.08
CA SER A 97 3.62 -4.37 -15.85
C SER A 97 4.27 -5.76 -15.69
N GLU A 98 5.53 -5.84 -15.28
CA GLU A 98 6.26 -7.10 -15.06
C GLU A 98 6.13 -7.67 -13.64
N ALA A 99 5.63 -6.91 -12.66
CA ALA A 99 5.57 -7.34 -11.26
C ALA A 99 4.64 -8.55 -11.06
N HIS A 100 3.47 -8.56 -11.71
CA HIS A 100 2.53 -9.68 -11.68
C HIS A 100 3.09 -10.95 -12.31
N LYS A 101 3.88 -10.83 -13.39
CA LYS A 101 4.50 -11.99 -14.06
C LYS A 101 5.46 -12.74 -13.14
N ILE A 102 6.08 -12.03 -12.21
CA ILE A 102 6.93 -12.63 -11.19
C ILE A 102 6.19 -12.91 -9.87
N GLY A 103 4.87 -12.75 -9.82
CA GLY A 103 4.04 -13.09 -8.65
C GLY A 103 4.20 -12.14 -7.46
N LEU A 104 4.62 -10.90 -7.69
CA LEU A 104 4.49 -9.83 -6.70
C LEU A 104 3.08 -9.27 -6.75
N HIS A 105 2.44 -9.11 -5.59
CA HIS A 105 1.23 -8.29 -5.49
C HIS A 105 1.58 -6.82 -5.65
N VAL A 106 0.74 -6.03 -6.31
CA VAL A 106 0.98 -4.61 -6.53
C VAL A 106 -0.13 -3.75 -5.95
N PHE A 107 0.26 -2.86 -5.05
CA PHE A 107 -0.62 -1.90 -4.41
C PHE A 107 -0.26 -0.51 -4.91
N GLY A 108 -1.21 0.23 -5.48
CA GLY A 108 -0.95 1.62 -5.88
C GLY A 108 -1.02 2.57 -4.67
N THR A 109 -0.23 3.64 -4.70
CA THR A 109 -0.25 4.72 -3.70
C THR A 109 -0.37 6.11 -4.34
N GLU A 110 -0.62 7.14 -3.52
CA GLU A 110 -0.88 8.53 -3.95
C GLU A 110 -2.21 8.75 -4.69
N PHE A 111 -3.25 8.01 -4.30
CA PHE A 111 -4.61 8.20 -4.81
C PHE A 111 -5.42 9.27 -4.06
N ALA A 112 -4.73 10.08 -3.26
CA ALA A 112 -5.32 11.18 -2.51
C ALA A 112 -5.98 12.22 -3.44
N ASN A 113 -7.08 12.81 -2.94
CA ASN A 113 -7.88 13.78 -3.67
C ASN A 113 -7.35 15.23 -3.54
N ASP A 114 -6.25 15.39 -2.81
CA ASP A 114 -5.64 16.63 -2.34
C ASP A 114 -4.66 17.26 -3.34
N LYS A 115 -4.11 16.50 -4.29
CA LYS A 115 -3.49 17.08 -5.48
C LYS A 115 -4.54 17.39 -6.53
N LEU A 116 -4.85 18.68 -6.65
CA LEU A 116 -5.24 19.38 -7.89
C LEU A 116 -4.21 19.13 -9.01
N SER A 117 -3.95 17.87 -9.39
CA SER A 117 -3.40 17.59 -10.71
C SER A 117 -4.53 17.89 -11.70
N SER A 118 -4.41 19.06 -12.32
CA SER A 118 -5.30 19.71 -13.28
C SER A 118 -5.49 18.94 -14.59
N TYR A 119 -5.70 17.62 -14.52
CA TYR A 119 -6.25 16.89 -15.65
C TYR A 119 -7.76 16.87 -15.49
N ASN A 120 -8.40 17.53 -16.45
CA ASN A 120 -9.82 17.75 -16.59
C ASN A 120 -10.59 16.42 -16.61
N TYR A 121 -10.96 15.93 -15.43
CA TYR A 121 -11.79 14.74 -15.25
C TYR A 121 -12.93 15.06 -14.28
N ASN A 122 -13.79 15.98 -14.71
CA ASN A 122 -15.22 16.11 -14.36
C ASN A 122 -15.70 15.80 -12.93
N HIS A 123 -14.89 16.05 -11.89
CA HIS A 123 -15.27 15.92 -10.48
C HIS A 123 -15.89 14.57 -10.06
N ASP A 124 -15.67 13.49 -10.82
CA ASP A 124 -16.09 12.15 -10.43
C ASP A 124 -14.89 11.39 -9.84
N PRO A 125 -14.79 11.31 -8.50
CA PRO A 125 -13.71 10.57 -7.87
C PRO A 125 -13.76 9.08 -8.23
N LEU A 126 -14.94 8.48 -8.48
CA LEU A 126 -15.09 7.06 -8.83
C LEU A 126 -14.44 6.72 -10.18
N ALA A 127 -14.64 7.56 -11.19
CA ALA A 127 -14.02 7.39 -12.51
C ALA A 127 -12.49 7.49 -12.45
N LYS A 128 -11.94 8.33 -11.55
CA LYS A 128 -10.51 8.40 -11.27
C LYS A 128 -10.01 7.06 -10.72
N TYR A 129 -10.72 6.42 -9.79
CA TYR A 129 -10.32 5.13 -9.22
C TYR A 129 -10.38 3.98 -10.22
N LEU A 130 -11.45 3.86 -11.02
CA LEU A 130 -11.64 2.75 -11.95
C LEU A 130 -10.52 2.66 -13.01
N GLN A 131 -10.04 3.80 -13.52
CA GLN A 131 -8.93 3.85 -14.48
C GLN A 131 -7.57 3.43 -13.90
N PHE A 132 -7.44 3.26 -12.58
CA PHE A 132 -6.19 2.78 -11.98
C PHE A 132 -6.28 1.34 -11.50
N VAL A 133 -7.49 0.82 -11.30
CA VAL A 133 -7.73 -0.59 -10.94
C VAL A 133 -7.46 -1.50 -12.14
N ASP A 134 -7.95 -1.10 -13.31
CA ASP A 134 -7.70 -1.77 -14.57
C ASP A 134 -7.94 -0.78 -15.73
N ASN A 135 -6.88 -0.43 -16.46
CA ASN A 135 -6.99 0.39 -17.67
C ASN A 135 -6.59 -0.35 -18.95
N GLY A 136 -6.43 -1.68 -18.88
CA GLY A 136 -5.94 -2.49 -19.98
C GLY A 136 -4.42 -2.50 -20.17
N ASP A 137 -3.68 -1.56 -19.59
CA ASP A 137 -2.20 -1.51 -19.62
C ASP A 137 -1.57 -2.06 -18.33
N PHE A 138 -2.21 -1.84 -17.18
CA PHE A 138 -1.85 -2.41 -15.88
C PHE A 138 -3.08 -2.56 -14.98
N SER A 139 -2.98 -3.47 -14.00
CA SER A 139 -3.99 -3.68 -12.97
C SER A 139 -3.33 -3.78 -11.60
N VAL A 140 -3.96 -3.29 -10.53
CA VAL A 140 -3.46 -3.38 -9.13
C VAL A 140 -4.22 -4.45 -8.34
N ASP A 141 -3.57 -5.05 -7.35
CA ASP A 141 -4.20 -5.90 -6.32
C ASP A 141 -4.91 -5.09 -5.23
N GLY A 142 -4.59 -3.81 -5.09
CA GLY A 142 -5.18 -2.93 -4.09
C GLY A 142 -4.69 -1.49 -4.19
N VAL A 143 -5.34 -0.60 -3.43
CA VAL A 143 -5.06 0.83 -3.49
C VAL A 143 -5.00 1.45 -2.09
N LEU A 144 -4.06 2.37 -1.93
CA LEU A 144 -3.88 3.19 -0.73
C LEU A 144 -4.57 4.55 -0.93
N TYR A 145 -5.52 4.91 -0.08
CA TYR A 145 -6.36 6.11 -0.24
C TYR A 145 -6.55 6.88 1.07
N ASP A 146 -6.90 8.16 0.95
CA ASP A 146 -7.08 9.06 2.09
C ASP A 146 -8.58 9.23 2.45
N PHE A 147 -9.48 8.75 1.58
CA PHE A 147 -10.94 8.80 1.70
C PHE A 147 -11.55 7.38 1.59
N PRO A 148 -11.69 6.68 2.73
CA PRO A 148 -12.20 5.32 2.78
C PRO A 148 -13.54 5.06 2.11
N ILE A 149 -14.53 5.92 2.37
CA ILE A 149 -15.88 5.77 1.84
C ILE A 149 -15.85 5.81 0.31
N THR A 150 -15.16 6.78 -0.27
CA THR A 150 -15.09 6.94 -1.73
C THR A 150 -14.37 5.77 -2.41
N ALA A 151 -13.34 5.22 -1.78
CA ALA A 151 -12.66 4.03 -2.29
C ALA A 151 -13.55 2.77 -2.19
N SER A 152 -14.26 2.60 -1.07
CA SER A 152 -15.21 1.51 -0.88
C SER A 152 -16.36 1.57 -1.89
N GLU A 153 -16.90 2.76 -2.16
CA GLU A 153 -17.90 2.99 -3.20
C GLU A 153 -17.37 2.69 -4.60
N ALA A 154 -16.12 3.07 -4.92
CA ALA A 154 -15.51 2.76 -6.21
C ALA A 154 -15.29 1.26 -6.42
N ILE A 155 -14.80 0.57 -5.38
CA ILE A 155 -14.62 -0.89 -5.39
C ILE A 155 -15.98 -1.58 -5.53
N GLY A 156 -16.99 -1.14 -4.76
CA GLY A 156 -18.35 -1.66 -4.79
C GLY A 156 -19.03 -1.45 -6.15
N ALA A 157 -18.90 -0.26 -6.74
CA ALA A 157 -19.42 0.06 -8.07
C ALA A 157 -18.71 -0.73 -9.18
N ASN A 158 -17.39 -0.93 -9.09
CA ASN A 158 -16.63 -1.76 -10.02
C ASN A 158 -17.08 -3.22 -9.94
N LEU A 159 -17.15 -3.76 -8.71
CA LEU A 159 -17.59 -5.12 -8.46
C LEU A 159 -19.00 -5.33 -9.02
N PHE A 160 -19.92 -4.39 -8.76
CA PHE A 160 -21.29 -4.40 -9.28
C PHE A 160 -21.33 -4.39 -10.82
N ALA A 161 -20.55 -3.51 -11.47
CA ALA A 161 -20.47 -3.43 -12.93
C ALA A 161 -19.86 -4.70 -13.57
N LEU A 162 -18.86 -5.31 -12.94
CA LEU A 162 -18.25 -6.57 -13.37
C LEU A 162 -19.20 -7.76 -13.22
N THR A 163 -20.04 -7.80 -12.17
CA THR A 163 -21.05 -8.87 -11.97
C THR A 163 -22.05 -8.99 -13.13
N PHE A 164 -22.28 -7.91 -13.90
CA PHE A 164 -23.19 -7.94 -15.04
C PHE A 164 -22.53 -8.42 -16.34
N ASN A 165 -21.20 -8.47 -16.44
CA ASN A 165 -20.51 -8.77 -17.70
C ASN A 165 -19.50 -9.91 -17.66
N TYR A 166 -18.94 -10.31 -16.52
CA TYR A 166 -18.04 -11.48 -16.45
C TYR A 166 -18.13 -12.21 -15.10
N ALA A 167 -17.96 -13.54 -15.14
CA ALA A 167 -17.83 -14.37 -13.96
C ALA A 167 -16.63 -13.88 -13.13
N LEU A 168 -16.91 -13.48 -11.89
CA LEU A 168 -15.94 -13.07 -10.88
C LEU A 168 -14.82 -14.10 -10.74
N ASP A 169 -13.68 -13.86 -11.37
CA ASP A 169 -12.42 -14.25 -10.75
C ASP A 169 -12.16 -13.19 -9.68
N LYS A 170 -12.07 -13.62 -8.42
CA LYS A 170 -12.10 -12.76 -7.23
C LYS A 170 -10.88 -11.83 -7.15
N THR A 171 -10.87 -10.73 -7.90
CA THR A 171 -10.01 -9.58 -7.62
C THR A 171 -10.59 -8.83 -6.43
N LEU A 172 -10.35 -9.38 -5.22
CA LEU A 172 -10.59 -8.66 -3.97
C LEU A 172 -9.62 -7.47 -3.94
N ILE A 173 -10.07 -6.29 -4.37
CA ILE A 173 -9.29 -5.07 -4.32
C ILE A 173 -9.11 -4.70 -2.85
N ILE A 174 -7.87 -4.75 -2.36
CA ILE A 174 -7.56 -4.44 -0.96
C ILE A 174 -7.57 -2.93 -0.76
N SER A 175 -8.38 -2.51 0.20
CA SER A 175 -8.63 -1.11 0.53
C SER A 175 -7.77 -0.70 1.74
N ILE A 176 -6.91 0.32 1.60
CA ILE A 176 -5.99 0.72 2.68
C ILE A 176 -6.09 2.23 2.92
N ALA A 177 -6.48 2.64 4.14
CA ALA A 177 -6.60 4.03 4.53
C ALA A 177 -5.24 4.65 4.89
N ASN A 178 -4.71 5.48 3.99
CA ASN A 178 -3.59 6.37 4.21
C ASN A 178 -3.94 7.42 5.27
N HIS A 179 -3.16 7.50 6.32
CA HIS A 179 -3.35 8.42 7.43
C HIS A 179 -4.70 8.31 8.19
N GLY A 180 -5.44 7.21 8.01
CA GLY A 180 -6.83 7.06 8.46
C GLY A 180 -7.82 7.71 7.48
N ALA A 181 -8.98 8.18 7.96
CA ALA A 181 -9.85 9.06 7.18
C ALA A 181 -9.32 10.50 7.19
N SER A 182 -8.07 10.71 6.73
CA SER A 182 -7.39 12.01 6.78
C SER A 182 -8.01 13.06 5.86
N GLY A 183 -8.87 12.63 4.95
CA GLY A 183 -9.72 13.51 4.17
C GLY A 183 -10.82 14.21 5.00
N ASP A 184 -11.27 13.59 6.09
CA ASP A 184 -12.38 14.07 6.93
C ASP A 184 -11.90 14.57 8.31
N TYR A 185 -10.82 13.98 8.82
CA TYR A 185 -10.26 14.28 10.14
C TYR A 185 -8.76 14.57 10.05
N LEU A 186 -8.18 15.13 11.10
CA LEU A 186 -6.74 15.31 11.17
C LEU A 186 -6.01 13.95 11.05
N SER A 187 -5.00 13.91 10.19
CA SER A 187 -4.18 12.73 9.89
C SER A 187 -3.65 12.03 11.14
N CYS A 188 -3.70 10.70 11.14
CA CYS A 188 -3.17 9.83 12.20
C CYS A 188 -3.67 10.15 13.62
N THR A 189 -4.97 10.40 13.75
CA THR A 189 -5.63 10.60 15.04
C THR A 189 -6.58 9.45 15.36
N ASP A 190 -6.92 9.26 16.64
CA ASP A 190 -7.94 8.30 17.05
C ASP A 190 -9.26 8.47 16.31
N LEU A 191 -9.61 9.72 15.94
CA LEU A 191 -10.81 10.01 15.16
C LEU A 191 -10.67 9.52 13.71
N SER A 192 -9.55 9.82 13.04
CA SER A 192 -9.32 9.35 11.68
C SER A 192 -9.22 7.82 11.61
N TYR A 193 -8.73 7.16 12.66
CA TYR A 193 -8.71 5.69 12.76
C TYR A 193 -10.09 5.09 12.98
N LYS A 194 -10.87 5.63 13.93
CA LYS A 194 -12.23 5.12 14.19
C LYS A 194 -13.09 5.25 12.95
N GLN A 195 -12.99 6.37 12.24
CA GLN A 195 -13.73 6.55 11.00
C GLN A 195 -13.30 5.53 9.93
N ALA A 196 -12.00 5.39 9.67
CA ALA A 196 -11.54 4.39 8.70
C ALA A 196 -11.97 2.95 9.06
N ILE A 197 -12.04 2.60 10.34
CA ILE A 197 -12.58 1.29 10.77
C ILE A 197 -14.09 1.20 10.49
N LEU A 198 -14.86 2.27 10.73
CA LEU A 198 -16.29 2.31 10.40
C LEU A 198 -16.53 2.20 8.89
N ASP A 199 -15.60 2.69 8.08
CA ASP A 199 -15.64 2.63 6.63
C ASP A 199 -15.16 1.27 6.05
N ASP A 200 -14.94 0.28 6.92
CA ASP A 200 -14.63 -1.12 6.61
C ASP A 200 -13.38 -1.33 5.74
N VAL A 201 -12.32 -0.57 6.03
CA VAL A 201 -11.05 -0.68 5.29
C VAL A 201 -10.25 -1.93 5.66
N ASP A 202 -9.58 -2.56 4.69
CA ASP A 202 -8.72 -3.73 4.90
C ASP A 202 -7.37 -3.40 5.59
N GLY A 203 -7.03 -2.11 5.70
CA GLY A 203 -5.79 -1.67 6.33
C GLY A 203 -5.72 -0.19 6.67
N LEU A 204 -4.83 0.14 7.63
CA LEU A 204 -4.51 1.51 8.01
C LEU A 204 -3.01 1.75 7.76
N ASP A 205 -2.67 2.84 7.08
CA ASP A 205 -1.31 3.25 6.78
C ASP A 205 -0.99 4.60 7.42
N CYS A 206 -0.54 4.58 8.67
CA CYS A 206 -0.05 5.76 9.39
C CYS A 206 1.39 5.56 9.83
N PRO A 207 2.30 6.51 9.58
CA PRO A 207 3.56 6.53 10.30
C PRO A 207 3.28 6.67 11.79
N PHE A 208 3.96 5.88 12.64
CA PHE A 208 3.86 6.03 14.08
C PHE A 208 4.33 7.44 14.46
N VAL A 209 3.39 8.30 14.85
CA VAL A 209 3.69 9.57 15.51
C VAL A 209 3.54 9.30 17.01
N THR A 210 4.65 9.29 17.73
CA THR A 210 4.66 9.35 19.20
C THR A 210 4.28 10.74 19.68
#